data_AF-F3KDS5-F1
#
_entry.id   AF-F3KDS5-F1
#
_cell.length_a   1.000
_cell.length_b   1.000
_cell.length_c   1.000
_cell.angle_alpha   90.00
_cell.angle_beta   90.00
_cell.angle_gamma   90.00
#
_symmetry.space_group_name_H-M   'P 1'
#
loop_
_entity.id
_entity.type
_entity.pdbx_description
1 polymer ?
#
loop_
_entity_poly.entity_id
_entity_poly.type
_entity_poly.pdbx_seq_one_letter_code
_entity_poly.pdbx_strand_id
1 'polypeptide(L)'
;MQSALKGKRVSSKQLALGFPEMPADFVNAYVLGNVGGTGANVGACATFLYNLKQGLEEIRSGRKRVVVVGDAEAAITPEVIDGFRTMGALAEDKELLALDEGDVVNHRRACRPFSSNCGFTLAEGAQFVVLFDDELAIELGANILGAVGDVFVNADGFKKSISSPGVGNYVTMAKALASARAIVGDEGVKRSFVQAHGTGTPQNRVTESHILNEMAKTFGISNWPVTAVKSYIGHTLAVAAGDQLMSTLGVWQYGIIPGISTIDHIADDVHNSELNILTENLDVGAEGMDVAILNSKGFGGNNASASILAPHVVRKMLEKKHGADALAEYTKRNESVKAKSLQYDEAARKGQTELIYKFGLDVKGEDDVSLDKSELRIAGYENPISLELENPYSDMS
;
A
#
# COMPACT_ATOMS: atom_id res chain seq x y z
N MET A 1 24.20 -12.70 -2.17
CA MET A 1 24.96 -13.95 -2.46
C MET A 1 26.47 -13.70 -2.33
N GLN A 2 27.07 -13.94 -1.16
CA GLN A 2 28.50 -13.67 -0.91
C GLN A 2 29.30 -14.90 -0.46
N SER A 3 28.67 -16.08 -0.33
CA SER A 3 29.31 -17.25 0.30
C SER A 3 30.63 -17.61 -0.36
N ALA A 4 30.68 -17.75 -1.70
CA ALA A 4 31.90 -18.14 -2.41
C ALA A 4 33.06 -17.14 -2.21
N LEU A 5 32.79 -15.83 -2.29
CA LEU A 5 33.77 -14.77 -2.06
C LEU A 5 34.30 -14.77 -0.61
N LYS A 6 33.49 -15.24 0.34
CA LYS A 6 33.85 -15.39 1.76
C LYS A 6 34.46 -16.78 2.06
N GLY A 7 34.81 -17.58 1.05
CA GLY A 7 35.36 -18.93 1.23
C GLY A 7 34.36 -19.94 1.82
N LYS A 8 33.05 -19.66 1.72
CA LYS A 8 31.96 -20.52 2.23
C LYS A 8 31.19 -21.14 1.07
N ARG A 9 30.63 -22.34 1.29
CA ARG A 9 29.68 -22.94 0.35
C ARG A 9 28.32 -22.24 0.45
N VAL A 10 27.63 -22.11 -0.68
CA VAL A 10 26.22 -21.69 -0.74
C VAL A 10 25.35 -22.76 -0.08
N SER A 11 24.41 -22.39 0.79
CA SER A 11 23.49 -23.34 1.42
C SER A 11 22.35 -23.71 0.46
N SER A 12 21.71 -24.86 0.69
CA SER A 12 20.59 -25.33 -0.14
C SER A 12 19.36 -24.39 -0.12
N LYS A 13 19.26 -23.51 0.87
CA LYS A 13 18.10 -22.62 1.05
C LYS A 13 18.33 -21.19 0.52
N GLN A 14 19.59 -20.78 0.33
CA GLN A 14 19.92 -19.38 0.02
C GLN A 14 19.27 -18.86 -1.27
N LEU A 15 19.21 -19.69 -2.32
CA LEU A 15 18.58 -19.31 -3.57
C LEU A 15 17.06 -19.24 -3.43
N ALA A 16 16.46 -20.32 -2.92
CA ALA A 16 15.01 -20.43 -2.79
C ALA A 16 14.43 -19.31 -1.91
N LEU A 17 15.00 -19.08 -0.73
CA LEU A 17 14.55 -18.03 0.19
C LEU A 17 14.89 -16.61 -0.27
N GLY A 18 15.62 -16.46 -1.37
CA GLY A 18 16.00 -15.16 -1.93
C GLY A 18 15.06 -14.67 -3.04
N PHE A 19 14.06 -15.45 -3.45
CA PHE A 19 13.11 -15.02 -4.47
C PHE A 19 12.16 -13.93 -3.93
N PRO A 20 11.80 -12.93 -4.75
CA PRO A 20 10.96 -11.81 -4.33
C PRO A 20 9.53 -12.24 -3.93
N GLU A 21 9.07 -13.40 -4.39
CA GLU A 21 7.75 -13.95 -4.05
C GLU A 21 7.72 -14.68 -2.68
N MET A 22 8.88 -14.97 -2.08
CA MET A 22 8.95 -15.72 -0.82
C MET A 22 8.12 -15.13 0.34
N PRO A 23 7.94 -13.80 0.49
CA PRO A 23 6.99 -13.26 1.46
C PRO A 23 5.57 -13.81 1.27
N ALA A 24 5.07 -13.88 0.04
CA ALA A 24 3.75 -14.44 -0.27
C ALA A 24 3.74 -15.97 -0.07
N ASP A 25 4.79 -16.67 -0.52
CA ASP A 25 4.91 -18.13 -0.36
C ASP A 25 4.90 -18.55 1.11
N PHE A 26 5.56 -17.80 1.99
CA PHE A 26 5.55 -18.07 3.43
C PHE A 26 4.16 -17.87 4.05
N VAL A 27 3.42 -16.85 3.60
CA VAL A 27 2.04 -16.64 4.02
C VAL A 27 1.16 -17.82 3.57
N ASN A 28 1.30 -18.26 2.31
CA ASN A 28 0.56 -19.42 1.80
C ASN A 28 0.90 -20.70 2.57
N ALA A 29 2.18 -21.04 2.65
CA ALA A 29 2.66 -22.34 3.13
C ALA A 29 2.61 -22.48 4.66
N TYR A 30 2.85 -21.40 5.40
CA TYR A 30 3.10 -21.49 6.85
C TYR A 30 2.17 -20.64 7.71
N VAL A 31 1.37 -19.75 7.13
CA VAL A 31 0.39 -18.95 7.89
C VAL A 31 -1.02 -19.43 7.61
N LEU A 32 -1.42 -19.42 6.34
CA LEU A 32 -2.80 -19.67 5.91
C LEU A 32 -3.07 -21.13 5.54
N GLY A 33 -2.08 -21.86 5.01
CA GLY A 33 -2.34 -23.14 4.35
C GLY A 33 -3.24 -22.91 3.14
N ASN A 34 -2.91 -21.94 2.28
CA ASN A 34 -3.74 -21.55 1.15
C ASN A 34 -3.38 -22.35 -0.12
N VAL A 35 -4.38 -22.89 -0.81
CA VAL A 35 -4.27 -23.53 -2.13
C VAL A 35 -4.85 -22.68 -3.27
N GLY A 36 -5.32 -21.46 -2.97
CA GLY A 36 -5.81 -20.50 -3.94
C GLY A 36 -4.68 -19.78 -4.70
N GLY A 37 -5.05 -18.96 -5.69
CA GLY A 37 -4.08 -18.29 -6.55
C GLY A 37 -3.18 -17.29 -5.82
N THR A 38 -1.90 -17.29 -6.15
CA THR A 38 -0.86 -16.41 -5.60
C THR A 38 -0.08 -15.68 -6.70
N GLY A 39 0.79 -14.76 -6.32
CA GLY A 39 1.64 -14.00 -7.23
C GLY A 39 2.33 -12.83 -6.53
N ALA A 40 3.41 -12.34 -7.14
CA ALA A 40 4.13 -11.15 -6.71
C ALA A 40 4.45 -10.25 -7.91
N ASN A 41 3.95 -9.01 -7.88
CA ASN A 41 4.35 -7.99 -8.85
C ASN A 41 5.59 -7.27 -8.32
N VAL A 42 6.41 -6.73 -9.24
CA VAL A 42 7.56 -5.88 -8.88
C VAL A 42 7.48 -4.59 -9.69
N GLY A 43 7.11 -3.51 -9.02
CA GLY A 43 6.95 -2.16 -9.56
C GLY A 43 7.92 -1.16 -8.92
N ALA A 44 9.13 -1.59 -8.59
CA ALA A 44 10.10 -0.83 -7.79
C ALA A 44 9.47 -0.30 -6.48
N CYS A 45 9.62 0.99 -6.16
CA CYS A 45 9.06 1.62 -4.97
C CYS A 45 7.52 1.76 -4.98
N ALA A 46 6.84 1.41 -6.08
CA ALA A 46 5.38 1.42 -6.21
C ALA A 46 4.74 0.02 -6.07
N THR A 47 5.55 -1.00 -5.73
CA THR A 47 5.15 -2.42 -5.75
C THR A 47 3.87 -2.73 -4.97
N PHE A 48 3.70 -2.22 -3.76
CA PHE A 48 2.48 -2.48 -2.99
C PHE A 48 1.19 -2.10 -3.72
N LEU A 49 1.17 -1.01 -4.50
CA LEU A 49 0.00 -0.65 -5.30
C LEU A 49 -0.19 -1.56 -6.52
N TYR A 50 0.87 -2.15 -7.07
CA TYR A 50 0.72 -3.17 -8.12
C TYR A 50 0.04 -4.41 -7.56
N ASN A 51 0.47 -4.87 -6.39
CA ASN A 51 -0.13 -6.00 -5.68
C ASN A 51 -1.58 -5.69 -5.26
N LEU A 52 -1.85 -4.46 -4.79
CA LEU A 52 -3.19 -4.02 -4.43
C LEU A 52 -4.12 -3.98 -5.65
N LYS A 53 -3.63 -3.51 -6.79
CA LYS A 53 -4.37 -3.53 -8.06
C LYS A 53 -4.77 -4.95 -8.45
N GLN A 54 -3.82 -5.90 -8.42
CA GLN A 54 -4.11 -7.30 -8.73
C GLN A 54 -5.16 -7.86 -7.78
N GLY A 55 -5.02 -7.65 -6.47
CA GLY A 55 -6.01 -8.11 -5.49
C GLY A 55 -7.41 -7.54 -5.72
N LEU A 56 -7.50 -6.25 -6.07
CA LEU A 56 -8.76 -5.59 -6.41
C LEU A 56 -9.41 -6.18 -7.67
N GLU A 57 -8.61 -6.42 -8.72
CA GLU A 57 -9.10 -7.00 -9.98
C GLU A 57 -9.60 -8.44 -9.79
N GLU A 58 -8.93 -9.23 -8.97
CA GLU A 58 -9.37 -10.59 -8.61
C GLU A 58 -10.72 -10.59 -7.89
N ILE A 59 -10.93 -9.68 -6.92
CA ILE A 59 -12.22 -9.54 -6.23
C ILE A 59 -13.31 -9.08 -7.19
N ARG A 60 -13.05 -8.03 -7.98
CA ARG A 60 -14.03 -7.48 -8.94
C ARG A 60 -14.45 -8.47 -10.01
N SER A 61 -13.55 -9.37 -10.42
CA SER A 61 -13.84 -10.42 -11.40
C SER A 61 -14.63 -11.60 -10.82
N GLY A 62 -14.88 -11.63 -9.51
CA GLY A 62 -15.53 -12.75 -8.83
C GLY A 62 -14.64 -13.98 -8.62
N ARG A 63 -13.36 -13.95 -9.04
CA ARG A 63 -12.43 -15.08 -8.91
C ARG A 63 -11.97 -15.32 -7.47
N LYS A 64 -11.94 -14.28 -6.64
CA LYS A 64 -11.52 -14.37 -5.23
C LYS A 64 -12.46 -13.58 -4.33
N ARG A 65 -12.84 -14.17 -3.20
CA ARG A 65 -13.64 -13.51 -2.15
C ARG A 65 -12.80 -12.91 -1.03
N VAL A 66 -11.60 -13.46 -0.81
CA VAL A 66 -10.62 -13.01 0.18
C VAL A 66 -9.26 -12.88 -0.50
N VAL A 67 -8.59 -11.76 -0.30
CA VAL A 67 -7.22 -11.56 -0.81
C VAL A 67 -6.35 -10.94 0.29
N VAL A 68 -5.21 -11.57 0.56
CA VAL A 68 -4.15 -10.96 1.38
C VAL A 68 -3.17 -10.27 0.45
N VAL A 69 -3.03 -8.95 0.62
CA VAL A 69 -2.11 -8.11 -0.17
C VAL A 69 -1.07 -7.55 0.76
N GLY A 70 0.21 -7.68 0.41
CA GLY A 70 1.26 -7.05 1.17
C GLY A 70 2.64 -7.24 0.57
N ASP A 71 3.60 -6.59 1.21
CA ASP A 71 5.01 -6.66 0.86
C ASP A 71 5.85 -6.70 2.14
N ALA A 72 7.05 -7.25 2.05
CA ALA A 72 8.04 -7.26 3.11
C ALA A 72 9.43 -6.97 2.54
N GLU A 73 10.13 -6.01 3.13
CA GLU A 73 11.43 -5.54 2.65
C GLU A 73 12.39 -5.34 3.83
N ALA A 74 13.59 -5.91 3.73
CA ALA A 74 14.67 -5.80 4.72
C ALA A 74 15.96 -5.33 4.03
N ALA A 75 15.88 -4.14 3.44
CA ALA A 75 16.89 -3.63 2.51
C ALA A 75 18.10 -2.97 3.17
N ILE A 76 18.13 -2.85 4.51
CA ILE A 76 19.21 -2.18 5.25
C ILE A 76 20.44 -3.10 5.31
N THR A 77 21.13 -3.19 4.18
CA THR A 77 22.36 -3.95 3.99
C THR A 77 23.43 -3.06 3.36
N PRO A 78 24.72 -3.28 3.66
CA PRO A 78 25.79 -2.44 3.12
C PRO A 78 25.77 -2.33 1.60
N GLU A 79 25.44 -3.41 0.89
CA GLU A 79 25.44 -3.46 -0.57
C GLU A 79 24.31 -2.63 -1.19
N VAL A 80 23.12 -2.64 -0.56
CA VAL A 80 21.98 -1.84 -1.01
C VAL A 80 22.21 -0.37 -0.71
N ILE A 81 22.74 -0.05 0.47
CA ILE A 81 23.12 1.32 0.84
C ILE A 81 24.16 1.86 -0.14
N ASP A 82 25.22 1.11 -0.41
CA ASP A 82 26.27 1.51 -1.35
C ASP A 82 25.73 1.70 -2.78
N GLY A 83 24.82 0.83 -3.22
CA GLY A 83 24.13 0.96 -4.50
C GLY A 83 23.35 2.28 -4.60
N PHE A 84 22.47 2.58 -3.64
CA PHE A 84 21.70 3.83 -3.67
C PHE A 84 22.55 5.07 -3.43
N ARG A 85 23.61 4.98 -2.61
CA ARG A 85 24.62 6.04 -2.45
C ARG A 85 25.31 6.35 -3.78
N THR A 86 25.74 5.33 -4.51
CA THR A 86 26.39 5.48 -5.83
C THR A 86 25.46 6.14 -6.85
N MET A 87 24.15 5.91 -6.74
CA MET A 87 23.14 6.61 -7.55
C MET A 87 22.91 8.07 -7.15
N GLY A 88 23.47 8.52 -6.03
CA GLY A 88 23.19 9.84 -5.45
C GLY A 88 21.76 9.97 -4.94
N ALA A 89 21.14 8.86 -4.51
CA ALA A 89 19.73 8.83 -4.15
C ALA A 89 19.48 8.99 -2.64
N LEU A 90 20.49 8.72 -1.80
CA LEU A 90 20.38 8.78 -0.34
C LEU A 90 20.70 10.17 0.21
N ALA A 91 20.07 10.51 1.34
CA ALA A 91 20.50 11.64 2.16
C ALA A 91 21.82 11.27 2.86
N GLU A 92 22.86 12.07 2.65
CA GLU A 92 24.20 11.85 3.19
C GLU A 92 24.59 12.99 4.14
N ASP A 93 25.46 12.68 5.12
CA ASP A 93 25.82 13.60 6.21
C ASP A 93 26.34 14.95 5.72
N LYS A 94 27.19 14.96 4.68
CA LYS A 94 27.76 16.19 4.12
C LYS A 94 26.67 17.12 3.60
N GLU A 95 25.73 16.59 2.83
CA GLU A 95 24.63 17.36 2.27
C GLU A 95 23.64 17.78 3.35
N LEU A 96 23.37 16.94 4.36
CA LEU A 96 22.54 17.31 5.51
C LEU A 96 23.15 18.46 6.33
N LEU A 97 24.46 18.43 6.61
CA LEU A 97 25.16 19.54 7.28
C LEU A 97 25.09 20.83 6.48
N ALA A 98 25.24 20.74 5.15
CA ALA A 98 25.12 21.89 4.27
C ALA A 98 23.72 22.51 4.27
N LEU A 99 22.68 21.73 4.55
CA LEU A 99 21.30 22.22 4.68
C LEU A 99 21.00 22.84 6.06
N ASP A 100 21.67 22.38 7.12
CA ASP A 100 21.40 22.79 8.50
C ASP A 100 22.32 23.91 9.01
N GLU A 101 23.32 24.34 8.22
CA GLU A 101 24.36 25.30 8.61
C GLU A 101 25.01 24.99 9.98
N GLY A 102 25.13 23.70 10.32
CA GLY A 102 25.61 23.22 11.61
C GLY A 102 26.76 22.21 11.50
N ASP A 103 27.31 21.83 12.66
CA ASP A 103 28.43 20.89 12.78
C ASP A 103 28.00 19.45 13.09
N VAL A 104 26.72 19.23 13.41
CA VAL A 104 26.17 17.93 13.83
C VAL A 104 24.90 17.62 13.05
N VAL A 105 24.88 16.46 12.38
CA VAL A 105 23.71 15.99 11.62
C VAL A 105 22.59 15.57 12.58
N ASN A 106 21.37 16.05 12.33
CA ASN A 106 20.18 15.49 12.95
C ASN A 106 19.57 14.40 12.06
N HIS A 107 20.01 13.14 12.25
CA HIS A 107 19.52 12.00 11.46
C HIS A 107 18.01 11.77 11.57
N ARG A 108 17.36 12.24 12.65
CA ARG A 108 15.90 12.14 12.78
C ARG A 108 15.14 13.04 11.79
N ARG A 109 15.82 14.02 11.18
CA ARG A 109 15.29 14.89 10.12
C ARG A 109 15.89 14.56 8.75
N ALA A 110 16.48 13.38 8.55
CA ALA A 110 17.18 13.06 7.29
C ALA A 110 16.22 13.03 6.08
N CYS A 111 15.01 12.49 6.23
CA CYS A 111 13.99 12.54 5.19
C CYS A 111 13.19 13.84 5.32
N ARG A 112 13.32 14.76 4.34
CA ARG A 112 12.65 16.08 4.34
C ARG A 112 11.73 16.27 3.12
N PRO A 113 10.58 15.58 3.03
CA PRO A 113 9.67 15.73 1.90
C PRO A 113 9.23 17.19 1.71
N PHE A 114 9.27 17.69 0.47
CA PHE A 114 8.85 19.06 0.09
C PHE A 114 9.62 20.25 0.71
N SER A 115 10.70 19.99 1.44
CA SER A 115 11.59 21.05 1.96
C SER A 115 12.95 21.05 1.25
N SER A 116 13.86 21.90 1.71
CA SER A 116 15.28 21.78 1.39
C SER A 116 15.77 20.41 1.86
N ASN A 117 16.18 19.57 0.89
CA ASN A 117 16.43 18.15 1.08
C ASN A 117 17.50 17.67 0.09
N CYS A 118 18.03 16.47 0.30
CA CYS A 118 19.21 15.98 -0.43
C CYS A 118 19.12 14.52 -0.87
N GLY A 119 18.06 13.78 -0.51
CA GLY A 119 17.96 12.36 -0.78
C GLY A 119 16.93 11.67 0.09
N PHE A 120 16.59 10.43 -0.23
CA PHE A 120 15.71 9.64 0.63
C PHE A 120 16.50 8.92 1.72
N THR A 121 15.81 8.50 2.78
CA THR A 121 16.38 7.64 3.83
C THR A 121 15.90 6.21 3.63
N LEU A 122 16.81 5.25 3.46
CA LEU A 122 16.44 3.84 3.30
C LEU A 122 15.83 3.29 4.60
N ALA A 123 14.82 2.44 4.47
CA ALA A 123 14.16 1.79 5.59
C ALA A 123 13.78 0.33 5.27
N GLU A 124 13.27 -0.37 6.27
CA GLU A 124 12.74 -1.73 6.19
C GLU A 124 11.36 -1.81 6.83
N GLY A 125 10.55 -2.77 6.42
CA GLY A 125 9.19 -2.93 6.92
C GLY A 125 8.45 -4.10 6.29
N ALA A 126 7.26 -4.38 6.81
CA ALA A 126 6.31 -5.31 6.20
C ALA A 126 4.89 -4.82 6.49
N GLN A 127 4.04 -4.77 5.46
CA GLN A 127 2.65 -4.33 5.58
C GLN A 127 1.75 -5.27 4.81
N PHE A 128 0.67 -5.70 5.46
CA PHE A 128 -0.34 -6.57 4.86
C PHE A 128 -1.74 -6.05 5.16
N VAL A 129 -2.62 -6.12 4.16
CA VAL A 129 -4.07 -5.89 4.28
C VAL A 129 -4.83 -7.13 3.82
N VAL A 130 -6.00 -7.34 4.42
CA VAL A 130 -6.94 -8.38 4.00
C VAL A 130 -8.14 -7.69 3.35
N LEU A 131 -8.39 -8.02 2.09
CA LEU A 131 -9.54 -7.56 1.34
C LEU A 131 -10.60 -8.66 1.30
N PHE A 132 -11.85 -8.26 1.49
CA PHE A 132 -13.03 -9.10 1.29
C PHE A 132 -13.87 -8.50 0.16
N ASP A 133 -14.58 -9.34 -0.58
CA ASP A 133 -15.77 -8.85 -1.28
C ASP A 133 -16.80 -8.35 -0.26
N ASP A 134 -17.66 -7.44 -0.70
CA ASP A 134 -18.56 -6.73 0.21
C ASP A 134 -19.66 -7.62 0.80
N GLU A 135 -20.09 -8.66 0.10
CA GLU A 135 -21.07 -9.62 0.59
C GLU A 135 -20.46 -10.47 1.71
N LEU A 136 -19.24 -10.97 1.53
CA LEU A 136 -18.53 -11.74 2.56
C LEU A 136 -18.22 -10.88 3.79
N ALA A 137 -17.84 -9.62 3.59
CA ALA A 137 -17.59 -8.69 4.68
C ALA A 137 -18.83 -8.50 5.58
N ILE A 138 -20.01 -8.37 4.96
CA ILE A 138 -21.30 -8.28 5.67
C ILE A 138 -21.64 -9.60 6.35
N GLU A 139 -21.51 -10.71 5.63
CA GLU A 139 -21.79 -12.06 6.12
C GLU A 139 -21.03 -12.34 7.43
N LEU A 140 -19.72 -12.07 7.44
CA LEU A 140 -18.83 -12.31 8.56
C LEU A 140 -18.87 -11.24 9.66
N GLY A 141 -19.49 -10.09 9.42
CA GLY A 141 -19.37 -8.94 10.33
C GLY A 141 -17.94 -8.39 10.41
N ALA A 142 -17.19 -8.41 9.31
CA ALA A 142 -15.78 -8.02 9.28
C ALA A 142 -15.57 -6.52 9.62
N ASN A 143 -14.45 -6.18 10.25
CA ASN A 143 -14.12 -4.77 10.50
C ASN A 143 -13.80 -4.04 9.19
N ILE A 144 -14.64 -3.06 8.83
CA ILE A 144 -14.41 -2.20 7.67
C ILE A 144 -13.54 -1.02 8.08
N LEU A 145 -12.26 -1.06 7.69
CA LEU A 145 -11.30 0.03 7.90
C LEU A 145 -11.29 1.05 6.75
N GLY A 146 -11.88 0.70 5.61
CA GLY A 146 -11.95 1.49 4.39
C GLY A 146 -12.22 0.57 3.19
N ALA A 147 -12.26 1.13 1.99
CA ALA A 147 -12.31 0.34 0.75
C ALA A 147 -11.36 0.90 -0.30
N VAL A 148 -10.86 0.02 -1.18
CA VAL A 148 -10.06 0.44 -2.32
C VAL A 148 -11.02 0.87 -3.44
N GLY A 149 -11.03 2.17 -3.75
CA GLY A 149 -11.82 2.75 -4.83
C GLY A 149 -11.30 2.32 -6.19
N ASP A 150 -10.00 2.52 -6.46
CA ASP A 150 -9.30 1.95 -7.61
C ASP A 150 -7.78 2.09 -7.45
N VAL A 151 -7.02 1.41 -8.30
CA VAL A 151 -5.57 1.54 -8.38
C VAL A 151 -5.14 1.64 -9.85
N PHE A 152 -4.47 2.73 -10.20
CA PHE A 152 -3.98 2.97 -11.55
C PHE A 152 -2.48 2.87 -11.60
N VAL A 153 -1.98 2.16 -12.62
CA VAL A 153 -0.56 1.91 -12.85
C VAL A 153 -0.23 2.31 -14.28
N ASN A 154 0.77 3.18 -14.45
CA ASN A 154 1.18 3.67 -15.77
C ASN A 154 2.70 3.88 -15.87
N ALA A 155 3.25 3.52 -17.03
CA ALA A 155 4.64 3.76 -17.37
C ALA A 155 4.89 5.20 -17.86
N ASP A 156 6.16 5.59 -17.98
CA ASP A 156 6.56 6.93 -18.43
C ASP A 156 6.73 7.08 -19.96
N GLY A 157 6.68 5.99 -20.73
CA GLY A 157 7.07 6.01 -22.14
C GLY A 157 8.60 6.03 -22.34
N PHE A 158 9.09 6.68 -23.41
CA PHE A 158 10.54 6.77 -23.68
C PHE A 158 11.28 7.61 -22.64
N LYS A 159 12.43 7.13 -22.16
CA LYS A 159 13.21 7.78 -21.10
C LYS A 159 14.67 7.98 -21.51
N LYS A 160 15.31 9.02 -20.98
CA LYS A 160 16.77 9.20 -21.02
C LYS A 160 17.45 8.35 -19.95
N SER A 161 17.23 8.70 -18.68
CA SER A 161 17.68 7.90 -17.53
C SER A 161 16.55 7.02 -17.01
N ILE A 162 16.89 5.79 -16.64
CA ILE A 162 15.93 4.81 -16.11
C ILE A 162 15.38 5.22 -14.73
N SER A 163 16.14 5.99 -13.94
CA SER A 163 15.77 6.38 -12.58
C SER A 163 15.09 7.74 -12.48
N SER A 164 15.14 8.57 -13.53
CA SER A 164 14.48 9.88 -13.51
C SER A 164 12.95 9.76 -13.52
N PRO A 165 12.20 10.66 -12.88
CA PRO A 165 10.74 10.75 -13.00
C PRO A 165 10.27 10.99 -14.45
N GLY A 166 8.98 10.75 -14.70
CA GLY A 166 8.36 10.98 -15.99
C GLY A 166 6.86 11.22 -15.90
N VAL A 167 6.19 11.14 -17.06
CA VAL A 167 4.80 11.59 -17.22
C VAL A 167 3.75 10.60 -16.70
N GLY A 168 4.12 9.34 -16.43
CA GLY A 168 3.16 8.31 -16.06
C GLY A 168 2.35 8.65 -14.81
N ASN A 169 2.94 9.38 -13.86
CA ASN A 169 2.25 9.76 -12.63
C ASN A 169 1.14 10.81 -12.83
N TYR A 170 1.17 11.61 -13.91
CA TYR A 170 0.01 12.45 -14.26
C TYR A 170 -1.20 11.57 -14.57
N VAL A 171 -1.00 10.47 -15.30
CA VAL A 171 -2.06 9.55 -15.69
C VAL A 171 -2.63 8.84 -14.46
N THR A 172 -1.76 8.32 -13.58
CA THR A 172 -2.24 7.59 -12.39
C THR A 172 -3.01 8.51 -11.44
N MET A 173 -2.50 9.71 -11.18
CA MET A 173 -3.16 10.69 -10.30
C MET A 173 -4.49 11.18 -10.88
N ALA A 174 -4.52 11.53 -12.17
CA ALA A 174 -5.75 11.98 -12.83
C ALA A 174 -6.84 10.89 -12.82
N LYS A 175 -6.46 9.63 -13.10
CA LYS A 175 -7.41 8.51 -13.05
C LYS A 175 -7.87 8.19 -11.63
N ALA A 176 -6.97 8.25 -10.63
CA ALA A 176 -7.33 8.02 -9.23
C ALA A 176 -8.37 9.04 -8.73
N LEU A 177 -8.15 10.32 -9.04
CA LEU A 177 -9.11 11.39 -8.72
C LEU A 177 -10.41 11.26 -9.52
N ALA A 178 -10.34 10.95 -10.82
CA ALA A 178 -11.53 10.75 -11.64
C ALA A 178 -12.39 9.58 -11.13
N SER A 179 -11.74 8.49 -10.71
CA SER A 179 -12.42 7.34 -10.09
C SER A 179 -13.04 7.72 -8.74
N ALA A 180 -12.29 8.40 -7.87
CA ALA A 180 -12.82 8.90 -6.60
C ALA A 180 -14.05 9.80 -6.83
N ARG A 181 -13.95 10.78 -7.72
CA ARG A 181 -15.05 11.66 -8.13
C ARG A 181 -16.25 10.89 -8.67
N ALA A 182 -16.04 9.83 -9.46
CA ALA A 182 -17.14 9.00 -9.95
C ALA A 182 -17.88 8.24 -8.82
N ILE A 183 -17.20 7.96 -7.70
CA ILE A 183 -17.76 7.25 -6.55
C ILE A 183 -18.42 8.22 -5.55
N VAL A 184 -17.74 9.29 -5.18
CA VAL A 184 -18.17 10.21 -4.09
C VAL A 184 -18.69 11.56 -4.59
N GLY A 185 -18.71 11.79 -5.90
CA GLY A 185 -19.14 13.05 -6.51
C GLY A 185 -18.12 14.18 -6.38
N ASP A 186 -18.47 15.35 -6.94
CA ASP A 186 -17.63 16.55 -6.92
C ASP A 186 -17.34 17.07 -5.51
N GLU A 187 -18.33 17.04 -4.61
CA GLU A 187 -18.15 17.51 -3.24
C GLU A 187 -17.36 16.52 -2.37
N GLY A 188 -17.59 15.21 -2.56
CA GLY A 188 -16.84 14.19 -1.83
C GLY A 188 -15.36 14.16 -2.21
N VAL A 189 -15.03 14.35 -3.50
CA VAL A 189 -13.61 14.35 -3.93
C VAL A 189 -12.85 15.59 -3.43
N LYS A 190 -13.55 16.72 -3.22
CA LYS A 190 -12.97 17.91 -2.56
C LYS A 190 -12.65 17.66 -1.10
N ARG A 191 -13.32 16.72 -0.44
CA ARG A 191 -13.03 16.25 0.92
C ARG A 191 -11.99 15.12 0.90
N SER A 192 -10.92 15.30 0.13
CA SER A 192 -9.83 14.33 0.05
C SER A 192 -8.52 14.89 0.57
N PHE A 193 -7.58 14.00 0.85
CA PHE A 193 -6.18 14.34 1.14
C PHE A 193 -5.22 13.42 0.39
N VAL A 194 -3.96 13.82 0.30
CA VAL A 194 -2.91 13.06 -0.40
C VAL A 194 -1.90 12.51 0.59
N GLN A 195 -1.66 11.19 0.52
CA GLN A 195 -0.40 10.59 0.98
C GLN A 195 0.59 10.66 -0.18
N ALA A 196 1.45 11.67 -0.16
CA ALA A 196 2.44 11.87 -1.20
C ALA A 196 3.48 10.75 -1.20
N HIS A 197 4.07 10.49 -2.36
CA HIS A 197 5.25 9.66 -2.48
C HIS A 197 6.38 10.24 -1.64
N GLY A 198 6.60 11.57 -1.71
CA GLY A 198 7.27 12.36 -0.69
C GLY A 198 8.62 11.79 -0.24
N THR A 199 9.57 11.60 -1.15
CA THR A 199 10.81 10.87 -0.83
C THR A 199 11.92 11.68 -0.18
N GLY A 200 11.76 13.00 -0.04
CA GLY A 200 12.86 13.86 0.45
C GLY A 200 13.96 14.09 -0.60
N THR A 201 13.66 13.93 -1.89
CA THR A 201 14.62 14.22 -2.98
C THR A 201 14.27 15.53 -3.70
N PRO A 202 15.27 16.29 -4.22
CA PRO A 202 15.02 17.55 -4.92
C PRO A 202 14.16 17.39 -6.16
N GLN A 203 14.40 16.33 -6.94
CA GLN A 203 13.62 16.09 -8.16
C GLN A 203 12.17 15.70 -7.83
N ASN A 204 11.94 14.92 -6.76
CA ASN A 204 10.59 14.54 -6.37
C ASN A 204 9.78 15.73 -5.87
N ARG A 205 10.34 16.60 -5.02
CA ARG A 205 9.55 17.70 -4.44
C ARG A 205 8.96 18.62 -5.51
N VAL A 206 9.72 18.92 -6.57
CA VAL A 206 9.25 19.75 -7.70
C VAL A 206 8.26 19.00 -8.56
N THR A 207 8.62 17.78 -9.02
CA THR A 207 7.80 17.05 -9.99
C THR A 207 6.48 16.55 -9.39
N GLU A 208 6.51 16.05 -8.16
CA GLU A 208 5.31 15.59 -7.47
C GLU A 208 4.39 16.75 -7.13
N SER A 209 4.92 17.83 -6.55
CA SER A 209 4.07 18.96 -6.17
C SER A 209 3.45 19.62 -7.39
N HIS A 210 4.17 19.71 -8.52
CA HIS A 210 3.59 20.16 -9.78
C HIS A 210 2.39 19.30 -10.20
N ILE A 211 2.54 17.97 -10.20
CA ILE A 211 1.44 17.05 -10.54
C ILE A 211 0.26 17.27 -9.60
N LEU A 212 0.49 17.25 -8.28
CA LEU A 212 -0.57 17.42 -7.28
C LEU A 212 -1.28 18.76 -7.45
N ASN A 213 -0.53 19.85 -7.69
CA ASN A 213 -1.06 21.20 -7.83
C ASN A 213 -1.90 21.35 -9.11
N GLU A 214 -1.47 20.77 -10.24
CA GLU A 214 -2.26 20.78 -11.47
C GLU A 214 -3.50 19.89 -11.36
N MET A 215 -3.42 18.76 -10.64
CA MET A 215 -4.59 17.96 -10.32
C MET A 215 -5.59 18.73 -9.45
N ALA A 216 -5.12 19.40 -8.40
CA ALA A 216 -5.95 20.21 -7.51
C ALA A 216 -6.72 21.29 -8.31
N LYS A 217 -6.02 22.05 -9.16
CA LYS A 217 -6.64 23.03 -10.06
C LYS A 217 -7.68 22.41 -11.00
N THR A 218 -7.33 21.28 -11.63
CA THR A 218 -8.19 20.61 -12.62
C THR A 218 -9.49 20.09 -12.00
N PHE A 219 -9.40 19.55 -10.77
CA PHE A 219 -10.55 18.99 -10.05
C PHE A 219 -11.23 19.99 -9.11
N GLY A 220 -10.79 21.25 -9.08
CA GLY A 220 -11.37 22.31 -8.26
C GLY A 220 -11.22 22.07 -6.75
N ILE A 221 -10.10 21.47 -6.34
CA ILE A 221 -9.74 21.23 -4.94
C ILE A 221 -8.79 22.34 -4.51
N SER A 222 -9.22 23.15 -3.54
CA SER A 222 -8.39 24.20 -2.95
C SER A 222 -7.80 23.75 -1.62
N ASN A 223 -6.61 24.25 -1.29
CA ASN A 223 -5.91 23.96 -0.04
C ASN A 223 -5.80 22.45 0.26
N TRP A 224 -5.51 21.66 -0.78
CA TRP A 224 -5.55 20.20 -0.73
C TRP A 224 -4.53 19.66 0.29
N PRO A 225 -4.94 18.98 1.38
CA PRO A 225 -3.99 18.52 2.39
C PRO A 225 -3.04 17.46 1.84
N VAL A 226 -1.74 17.68 2.04
CA VAL A 226 -0.67 16.77 1.61
C VAL A 226 0.18 16.38 2.81
N THR A 227 0.30 15.07 3.06
CA THR A 227 1.18 14.48 4.07
C THR A 227 2.18 13.51 3.42
N ALA A 228 3.23 13.14 4.15
CA ALA A 228 4.28 12.25 3.66
C ALA A 228 4.82 11.36 4.79
N VAL A 229 4.30 10.14 4.90
CA VAL A 229 4.67 9.15 5.93
C VAL A 229 6.18 8.87 6.01
N LYS A 230 6.91 9.02 4.89
CA LYS A 230 8.37 8.78 4.82
C LYS A 230 9.19 9.70 5.71
N SER A 231 8.65 10.85 6.10
CA SER A 231 9.28 11.72 7.12
C SER A 231 9.42 11.03 8.49
N TYR A 232 8.55 10.06 8.80
CA TYR A 232 8.58 9.34 10.08
C TYR A 232 9.40 8.06 10.03
N ILE A 233 9.34 7.33 8.92
CA ILE A 233 9.82 5.95 8.84
C ILE A 233 10.84 5.70 7.72
N GLY A 234 11.19 6.72 6.92
CA GLY A 234 12.02 6.55 5.74
C GLY A 234 11.29 5.85 4.58
N HIS A 235 12.05 5.26 3.67
CA HIS A 235 11.55 4.62 2.45
C HIS A 235 11.80 3.11 2.46
N THR A 236 10.74 2.35 2.67
CA THR A 236 10.68 0.88 2.78
C THR A 236 10.57 0.16 1.43
N LEU A 237 11.09 0.79 0.36
CA LEU A 237 11.06 0.30 -1.03
C LEU A 237 9.68 -0.24 -1.47
N ALA A 238 9.53 -1.57 -1.64
CA ALA A 238 8.30 -2.19 -2.12
C ALA A 238 7.08 -1.92 -1.22
N VAL A 239 7.32 -1.80 0.09
CA VAL A 239 6.30 -1.66 1.15
C VAL A 239 5.77 -0.22 1.26
N ALA A 240 6.41 0.74 0.60
CA ALA A 240 6.22 2.17 0.87
C ALA A 240 4.78 2.68 0.72
N ALA A 241 3.97 2.10 -0.18
CA ALA A 241 2.56 2.46 -0.29
C ALA A 241 1.64 1.71 0.68
N GLY A 242 2.10 0.58 1.22
CA GLY A 242 1.47 -0.07 2.38
C GLY A 242 1.60 0.80 3.62
N ASP A 243 2.75 1.43 3.84
CA ASP A 243 2.93 2.37 4.95
C ASP A 243 2.01 3.60 4.81
N GLN A 244 1.88 4.12 3.59
CA GLN A 244 0.92 5.20 3.28
C GLN A 244 -0.51 4.76 3.60
N LEU A 245 -0.91 3.54 3.19
CA LEU A 245 -2.23 3.01 3.46
C LEU A 245 -2.49 2.88 4.97
N MET A 246 -1.57 2.29 5.75
CA MET A 246 -1.74 2.15 7.20
C MET A 246 -1.86 3.49 7.90
N SER A 247 -1.03 4.47 7.52
CA SER A 247 -1.13 5.84 8.04
C SER A 247 -2.49 6.47 7.70
N THR A 248 -2.99 6.27 6.47
CA THR A 248 -4.31 6.73 6.02
C THR A 248 -5.46 6.11 6.81
N LEU A 249 -5.41 4.81 7.11
CA LEU A 249 -6.45 4.17 7.94
C LEU A 249 -6.46 4.78 9.36
N GLY A 250 -5.28 5.14 9.88
CA GLY A 250 -5.14 5.89 11.13
C GLY A 250 -5.80 7.27 11.09
N VAL A 251 -5.79 7.97 9.96
CA VAL A 251 -6.47 9.27 9.80
C VAL A 251 -7.96 9.15 10.10
N TRP A 252 -8.63 8.13 9.56
CA TRP A 252 -10.07 7.93 9.82
C TRP A 252 -10.36 7.38 11.22
N GLN A 253 -9.41 6.67 11.82
CA GLN A 253 -9.54 6.20 13.19
C GLN A 253 -9.43 7.33 14.21
N TYR A 254 -8.52 8.28 14.00
CA TYR A 254 -8.16 9.30 14.99
C TYR A 254 -8.56 10.73 14.60
N GLY A 255 -8.95 10.97 13.35
CA GLY A 255 -9.33 12.29 12.84
C GLY A 255 -8.15 13.23 12.58
N ILE A 256 -6.91 12.73 12.53
CA ILE A 256 -5.70 13.56 12.40
C ILE A 256 -4.93 13.16 11.16
N ILE A 257 -4.67 14.12 10.26
CA ILE A 257 -3.69 13.97 9.19
C ILE A 257 -2.32 14.38 9.74
N PRO A 258 -1.31 13.48 9.76
CA PRO A 258 0.01 13.81 10.28
C PRO A 258 0.69 14.91 9.47
N GLY A 259 1.34 15.87 10.14
CA GLY A 259 2.24 16.81 9.50
C GLY A 259 3.54 16.16 9.05
N ILE A 260 4.35 16.84 8.25
CA ILE A 260 5.70 16.44 7.85
C ILE A 260 6.66 17.02 8.89
N SER A 261 6.72 16.40 10.07
CA SER A 261 7.40 16.95 11.26
C SER A 261 8.92 17.13 11.14
N THR A 262 9.53 16.64 10.07
CA THR A 262 10.96 16.77 9.78
C THR A 262 11.34 18.08 9.09
N ILE A 263 10.36 18.88 8.63
CA ILE A 263 10.60 20.11 7.87
C ILE A 263 10.17 21.35 8.66
N ASP A 264 10.83 22.47 8.39
CA ASP A 264 10.57 23.80 8.99
C ASP A 264 10.12 24.83 7.95
N HIS A 265 10.25 24.52 6.66
CA HIS A 265 9.79 25.34 5.55
C HIS A 265 9.48 24.46 4.33
N ILE A 266 8.74 25.02 3.39
CA ILE A 266 8.55 24.46 2.04
C ILE A 266 9.62 25.08 1.13
N ALA A 267 10.29 24.27 0.30
CA ALA A 267 11.30 24.79 -0.63
C ALA A 267 10.67 25.67 -1.72
N ASP A 268 11.38 26.71 -2.16
CA ASP A 268 10.87 27.72 -3.11
C ASP A 268 10.49 27.16 -4.49
N ASP A 269 11.04 26.01 -4.86
CA ASP A 269 10.77 25.33 -6.13
C ASP A 269 9.56 24.38 -6.07
N VAL A 270 8.88 24.29 -4.93
CA VAL A 270 7.68 23.46 -4.74
C VAL A 270 6.45 24.23 -5.21
N HIS A 271 5.76 23.69 -6.22
CA HIS A 271 4.45 24.15 -6.64
C HIS A 271 3.38 23.83 -5.58
N ASN A 272 2.81 24.85 -4.94
CA ASN A 272 1.83 24.67 -3.85
C ASN A 272 0.67 25.68 -3.87
N SER A 273 0.36 26.30 -5.01
CA SER A 273 -0.70 27.33 -5.10
C SER A 273 -2.08 26.82 -4.64
N GLU A 274 -2.35 25.53 -4.79
CA GLU A 274 -3.58 24.86 -4.33
C GLU A 274 -3.32 23.80 -3.24
N LEU A 275 -2.08 23.66 -2.75
CA LEU A 275 -1.69 22.58 -1.85
C LEU A 275 -1.45 23.08 -0.43
N ASN A 276 -2.00 22.37 0.54
CA ASN A 276 -1.65 22.52 1.95
C ASN A 276 -0.66 21.44 2.34
N ILE A 277 0.63 21.70 2.11
CA ILE A 277 1.71 20.79 2.53
C ILE A 277 1.87 20.93 4.04
N LEU A 278 1.42 19.92 4.78
CA LEU A 278 1.24 20.01 6.22
C LEU A 278 2.58 19.99 6.95
N THR A 279 2.97 21.08 7.60
CA THR A 279 4.12 21.11 8.52
C THR A 279 3.73 20.66 9.93
N GLU A 280 2.45 20.82 10.29
CA GLU A 280 1.86 20.42 11.56
C GLU A 280 0.71 19.43 11.34
N ASN A 281 0.31 18.73 12.39
CA ASN A 281 -0.84 17.83 12.34
C ASN A 281 -2.12 18.63 12.07
N LEU A 282 -2.97 18.15 11.16
CA LEU A 282 -4.26 18.74 10.85
C LEU A 282 -5.39 17.89 11.44
N ASP A 283 -6.15 18.45 12.37
CA ASP A 283 -7.39 17.83 12.85
C ASP A 283 -8.51 18.04 11.83
N VAL A 284 -9.04 16.94 11.32
CA VAL A 284 -10.15 16.90 10.37
C VAL A 284 -11.37 16.18 10.97
N GLY A 285 -11.24 15.56 12.15
CA GLY A 285 -12.23 14.62 12.68
C GLY A 285 -12.31 13.30 11.89
N ALA A 286 -12.81 12.24 12.53
CA ALA A 286 -12.83 10.88 11.97
C ALA A 286 -13.57 10.76 10.62
N GLU A 287 -14.60 11.58 10.41
CA GLU A 287 -15.37 11.61 9.17
C GLU A 287 -15.06 12.84 8.31
N GLY A 288 -13.99 13.59 8.61
CA GLY A 288 -13.63 14.85 7.95
C GLY A 288 -13.29 14.69 6.47
N MET A 289 -12.60 13.61 6.14
CA MET A 289 -12.12 13.29 4.79
C MET A 289 -12.84 12.04 4.26
N ASP A 290 -13.40 12.14 3.06
CA ASP A 290 -14.14 11.05 2.40
C ASP A 290 -13.21 10.11 1.62
N VAL A 291 -12.08 10.64 1.13
CA VAL A 291 -11.15 9.92 0.26
C VAL A 291 -9.69 10.24 0.62
N ALA A 292 -8.83 9.24 0.55
CA ALA A 292 -7.38 9.45 0.49
C ALA A 292 -6.85 9.06 -0.89
N ILE A 293 -5.97 9.89 -1.46
CA ILE A 293 -5.20 9.53 -2.66
C ILE A 293 -3.80 9.12 -2.23
N LEU A 294 -3.47 7.83 -2.41
CA LEU A 294 -2.11 7.33 -2.18
C LEU A 294 -1.33 7.48 -3.47
N ASN A 295 -0.16 8.14 -3.42
CA ASN A 295 0.71 8.29 -4.57
C ASN A 295 2.04 7.58 -4.36
N SER A 296 2.44 6.72 -5.30
CA SER A 296 3.76 6.10 -5.27
C SER A 296 4.39 5.97 -6.65
N LYS A 297 5.72 6.10 -6.69
CA LYS A 297 6.53 6.07 -7.91
C LYS A 297 7.81 5.30 -7.63
N GLY A 298 8.48 4.85 -8.68
CA GLY A 298 9.77 4.19 -8.59
C GLY A 298 10.54 4.23 -9.89
N PHE A 299 11.79 3.77 -9.84
CA PHE A 299 12.65 3.65 -11.02
C PHE A 299 12.02 2.78 -12.10
N GLY A 300 12.51 2.91 -13.34
CA GLY A 300 11.96 2.19 -14.49
C GLY A 300 10.72 2.84 -15.09
N GLY A 301 10.32 3.99 -14.56
CA GLY A 301 9.06 4.64 -14.90
C GLY A 301 7.84 3.91 -14.33
N ASN A 302 7.97 3.36 -13.12
CA ASN A 302 6.85 2.72 -12.42
C ASN A 302 6.09 3.76 -11.63
N ASN A 303 4.82 4.03 -11.99
CA ASN A 303 3.96 4.95 -11.25
C ASN A 303 2.67 4.25 -10.88
N ALA A 304 2.18 4.50 -9.66
CA ALA A 304 0.91 4.00 -9.19
C ALA A 304 0.20 5.02 -8.27
N SER A 305 -1.11 5.17 -8.45
CA SER A 305 -1.93 5.98 -7.54
C SER A 305 -3.23 5.25 -7.24
N ALA A 306 -3.66 5.30 -5.98
CA ALA A 306 -4.88 4.64 -5.52
C ALA A 306 -5.82 5.63 -4.86
N SER A 307 -7.13 5.45 -5.06
CA SER A 307 -8.16 6.09 -4.24
C SER A 307 -8.61 5.13 -3.16
N ILE A 308 -8.59 5.57 -1.90
CA ILE A 308 -9.07 4.81 -0.76
C ILE A 308 -10.26 5.56 -0.18
N LEU A 309 -11.37 4.84 0.03
CA LEU A 309 -12.62 5.38 0.54
C LEU A 309 -12.69 5.18 2.05
N ALA A 310 -13.16 6.23 2.74
CA ALA A 310 -13.31 6.22 4.18
C ALA A 310 -14.40 5.25 4.68
N PRO A 311 -14.29 4.71 5.91
CA PRO A 311 -15.30 3.80 6.49
C PRO A 311 -16.74 4.31 6.43
N HIS A 312 -16.98 5.61 6.67
CA HIS A 312 -18.33 6.19 6.65
C HIS A 312 -18.89 6.30 5.23
N VAL A 313 -18.03 6.47 4.21
CA VAL A 313 -18.42 6.38 2.79
C VAL A 313 -18.79 4.94 2.45
N VAL A 314 -17.94 3.98 2.83
CA VAL A 314 -18.17 2.55 2.57
C VAL A 314 -19.46 2.07 3.22
N ARG A 315 -19.72 2.48 4.47
CA ARG A 315 -20.98 2.13 5.16
C ARG A 315 -22.21 2.59 4.38
N LYS A 316 -22.22 3.82 3.86
CA LYS A 316 -23.31 4.34 3.02
C LYS A 316 -23.46 3.54 1.73
N MET A 317 -22.35 3.12 1.12
CA MET A 317 -22.37 2.28 -0.09
C MET A 317 -22.97 0.89 0.20
N LEU A 318 -22.57 0.27 1.31
CA LEU A 318 -23.10 -1.03 1.72
C LEU A 318 -24.58 -0.97 2.07
N GLU A 319 -25.02 0.05 2.82
CA GLU A 319 -26.44 0.27 3.11
C GLU A 319 -27.25 0.40 1.82
N LYS A 320 -26.73 1.16 0.86
CA LYS A 320 -27.38 1.36 -0.43
C LYS A 320 -27.49 0.07 -1.27
N LYS A 321 -26.46 -0.80 -1.24
CA LYS A 321 -26.45 -2.06 -2.01
C LYS A 321 -27.26 -3.16 -1.33
N HIS A 322 -27.09 -3.34 -0.02
CA HIS A 322 -27.58 -4.50 0.73
C HIS A 322 -28.83 -4.22 1.57
N GLY A 323 -29.17 -2.95 1.76
CA GLY A 323 -30.30 -2.53 2.59
C GLY A 323 -29.96 -2.35 4.07
N ALA A 324 -30.80 -1.58 4.77
CA ALA A 324 -30.61 -1.24 6.18
C ALA A 324 -30.66 -2.47 7.11
N ASP A 325 -31.52 -3.45 6.81
CA ASP A 325 -31.65 -4.67 7.62
C ASP A 325 -30.37 -5.52 7.59
N ALA A 326 -29.77 -5.68 6.41
CA ALA A 326 -28.50 -6.37 6.27
C ALA A 326 -27.37 -5.64 7.02
N LEU A 327 -27.37 -4.30 6.97
CA LEU A 327 -26.38 -3.51 7.70
C LEU A 327 -26.57 -3.57 9.23
N ALA A 328 -27.81 -3.65 9.70
CA ALA A 328 -28.12 -3.85 11.12
C ALA A 328 -27.60 -5.21 11.62
N GLU A 329 -27.82 -6.27 10.85
CA GLU A 329 -27.33 -7.61 11.18
C GLU A 329 -25.79 -7.70 11.08
N TYR A 330 -25.17 -7.09 10.07
CA TYR A 330 -23.73 -6.88 10.02
C TYR A 330 -23.22 -6.22 11.30
N THR A 331 -23.86 -5.14 11.74
CA THR A 331 -23.44 -4.38 12.92
C THR A 331 -23.45 -5.26 14.17
N LYS A 332 -24.51 -6.07 14.35
CA LYS A 332 -24.62 -7.04 15.45
C LYS A 332 -23.51 -8.09 15.42
N ARG A 333 -23.19 -8.66 14.25
CA ARG A 333 -22.08 -9.63 14.10
C ARG A 333 -20.73 -8.99 14.38
N ASN A 334 -20.56 -7.76 13.90
CA ASN A 334 -19.32 -7.01 14.02
C ASN A 334 -18.95 -6.68 15.47
N GLU A 335 -19.90 -6.58 16.40
CA GLU A 335 -19.60 -6.38 17.83
C GLU A 335 -18.62 -7.44 18.38
N SER A 336 -18.85 -8.72 18.07
CA SER A 336 -17.96 -9.81 18.50
C SER A 336 -16.59 -9.74 17.82
N VAL A 337 -16.56 -9.41 16.53
CA VAL A 337 -15.32 -9.28 15.74
C VAL A 337 -14.46 -8.14 16.27
N LYS A 338 -15.07 -6.98 16.59
CA LYS A 338 -14.40 -5.84 17.24
C LYS A 338 -13.84 -6.21 18.59
N ALA A 339 -14.63 -6.85 19.45
CA ALA A 339 -14.17 -7.27 20.77
C ALA A 339 -12.94 -8.19 20.69
N LYS A 340 -12.97 -9.19 19.79
CA LYS A 340 -11.83 -10.09 19.55
C LYS A 340 -10.61 -9.35 18.97
N SER A 341 -10.83 -8.40 18.06
CA SER A 341 -9.73 -7.58 17.49
C SER A 341 -9.05 -6.73 18.56
N LEU A 342 -9.83 -6.12 19.47
CA LEU A 342 -9.30 -5.34 20.58
C LEU A 342 -8.54 -6.21 21.58
N GLN A 343 -9.06 -7.40 21.88
CA GLN A 343 -8.37 -8.36 22.75
C GLN A 343 -7.03 -8.81 22.13
N TYR A 344 -7.01 -9.04 20.82
CA TYR A 344 -5.77 -9.36 20.10
C TYR A 344 -4.77 -8.21 20.14
N ASP A 345 -5.20 -6.97 19.89
CA ASP A 345 -4.34 -5.77 19.98
C ASP A 345 -3.78 -5.59 21.41
N GLU A 346 -4.60 -5.76 22.43
CA GLU A 346 -4.15 -5.70 23.83
C GLU A 346 -3.11 -6.79 24.15
N ALA A 347 -3.31 -8.01 23.67
CA ALA A 347 -2.34 -9.09 23.81
C ALA A 347 -1.04 -8.76 23.05
N ALA A 348 -1.13 -8.19 21.85
CA ALA A 348 0.03 -7.82 21.04
C ALA A 348 0.90 -6.78 21.75
N ARG A 349 0.27 -5.74 22.32
CA ARG A 349 0.96 -4.70 23.12
C ARG A 349 1.65 -5.25 24.37
N LYS A 350 1.13 -6.35 24.91
CA LYS A 350 1.74 -7.09 26.03
C LYS A 350 2.79 -8.11 25.59
N GLY A 351 3.01 -8.29 24.28
CA GLY A 351 3.90 -9.31 23.73
C GLY A 351 3.39 -10.74 23.91
N GLN A 352 2.07 -10.93 24.01
CA GLN A 352 1.40 -12.20 24.32
C GLN A 352 0.81 -12.89 23.09
N THR A 353 0.94 -12.29 21.90
CA THR A 353 0.47 -12.89 20.66
C THR A 353 1.46 -13.93 20.15
N GLU A 354 0.95 -15.13 19.85
CA GLU A 354 1.74 -16.18 19.20
C GLU A 354 1.89 -15.90 17.71
N LEU A 355 3.10 -16.06 17.19
CA LEU A 355 3.36 -16.00 15.75
C LEU A 355 2.87 -17.30 15.09
N ILE A 356 2.09 -17.17 14.03
CA ILE A 356 1.61 -18.32 13.27
C ILE A 356 2.72 -18.78 12.32
N TYR A 357 3.31 -19.93 12.61
CA TYR A 357 4.26 -20.61 11.72
C TYR A 357 4.02 -22.13 11.75
N LYS A 358 3.23 -22.61 10.81
CA LYS A 358 2.68 -23.98 10.73
C LYS A 358 3.51 -24.90 9.84
N PHE A 359 4.83 -24.94 10.04
CA PHE A 359 5.70 -25.80 9.24
C PHE A 359 5.39 -27.30 9.44
N GLY A 360 5.09 -28.00 8.34
CA GLY A 360 4.82 -29.45 8.37
C GLY A 360 3.45 -29.83 8.94
N LEU A 361 2.58 -28.86 9.26
CA LEU A 361 1.23 -29.12 9.72
C LEU A 361 0.30 -29.39 8.53
N ASP A 362 -0.39 -30.52 8.55
CA ASP A 362 -1.47 -30.85 7.60
C ASP A 362 -1.05 -30.75 6.11
N VAL A 363 0.17 -31.23 5.80
CA VAL A 363 0.72 -31.23 4.44
C VAL A 363 -0.10 -32.17 3.56
N LYS A 364 -0.72 -31.62 2.51
CA LYS A 364 -1.54 -32.38 1.56
C LYS A 364 -0.70 -33.07 0.50
N GLY A 365 -1.03 -34.32 0.20
CA GLY A 365 -0.44 -35.12 -0.86
C GLY A 365 -1.46 -35.58 -1.90
N GLU A 366 -1.05 -36.48 -2.79
CA GLU A 366 -1.89 -37.03 -3.85
C GLU A 366 -3.12 -37.78 -3.28
N ASP A 367 -2.96 -38.45 -2.14
CA ASP A 367 -4.02 -39.22 -1.48
C ASP A 367 -5.11 -38.32 -0.84
N ASP A 368 -4.85 -37.02 -0.70
CA ASP A 368 -5.81 -36.05 -0.14
C ASP A 368 -6.72 -35.41 -1.19
N VAL A 369 -6.50 -35.72 -2.47
CA VAL A 369 -7.21 -35.10 -3.60
C VAL A 369 -8.15 -36.10 -4.26
N SER A 370 -9.40 -35.71 -4.44
CA SER A 370 -10.37 -36.43 -5.27
C SER A 370 -11.00 -35.48 -6.27
N LEU A 371 -11.13 -35.89 -7.53
CA LEU A 371 -11.71 -35.06 -8.58
C LEU A 371 -12.57 -35.86 -9.54
N ASP A 372 -13.56 -35.19 -10.11
CA ASP A 372 -14.29 -35.63 -11.28
C ASP A 372 -14.31 -34.52 -12.35
N LYS A 373 -15.27 -34.56 -13.28
CA LYS A 373 -15.36 -33.54 -14.34
C LYS A 373 -15.97 -32.21 -13.86
N SER A 374 -16.68 -32.22 -12.75
CA SER A 374 -17.43 -31.08 -12.21
C SER A 374 -16.73 -30.41 -11.03
N GLU A 375 -15.96 -31.17 -10.23
CA GLU A 375 -15.32 -30.62 -9.03
C GLU A 375 -14.01 -31.31 -8.64
N LEU A 376 -13.21 -30.59 -7.86
CA LEU A 376 -12.02 -31.06 -7.16
C LEU A 376 -12.19 -30.84 -5.66
N ARG A 377 -11.93 -31.86 -4.85
CA ARG A 377 -11.96 -31.82 -3.39
C ARG A 377 -10.58 -32.09 -2.83
N ILE A 378 -10.24 -31.37 -1.76
CA ILE A 378 -8.98 -31.53 -1.03
C ILE A 378 -9.35 -31.78 0.43
N ALA A 379 -8.85 -32.87 1.02
CA ALA A 379 -9.11 -33.22 2.41
C ALA A 379 -8.76 -32.04 3.35
N GLY A 380 -9.63 -31.74 4.31
CA GLY A 380 -9.47 -30.62 5.24
C GLY A 380 -10.06 -29.28 4.76
N TYR A 381 -10.45 -29.16 3.49
CA TYR A 381 -11.23 -28.02 2.98
C TYR A 381 -12.71 -28.40 2.91
N GLU A 382 -13.57 -27.57 3.49
CA GLU A 382 -15.01 -27.82 3.57
C GLU A 382 -15.69 -27.73 2.20
N ASN A 383 -15.28 -26.77 1.38
CA ASN A 383 -15.90 -26.48 0.09
C ASN A 383 -15.14 -27.16 -1.06
N PRO A 384 -15.84 -27.83 -1.99
CA PRO A 384 -15.23 -28.28 -3.24
C PRO A 384 -14.82 -27.09 -4.12
N ILE A 385 -13.83 -27.31 -4.97
CA ILE A 385 -13.42 -26.39 -6.03
C ILE A 385 -14.19 -26.77 -7.30
N SER A 386 -15.07 -25.89 -7.78
CA SER A 386 -15.78 -26.12 -9.04
C SER A 386 -14.81 -26.14 -10.21
N LEU A 387 -14.98 -27.13 -11.09
CA LEU A 387 -14.34 -27.24 -12.41
C LEU A 387 -15.32 -26.86 -13.53
N GLU A 388 -16.57 -26.53 -13.20
CA GLU A 388 -17.53 -25.95 -14.12
C GLU A 388 -17.21 -24.48 -14.33
N LEU A 389 -16.48 -24.20 -15.41
CA LEU A 389 -16.08 -22.85 -15.80
C LEU A 389 -16.98 -22.35 -16.94
N GLU A 390 -17.38 -21.08 -16.86
CA GLU A 390 -18.06 -20.43 -17.97
C GLU A 390 -17.09 -20.28 -19.16
N ASN A 391 -17.56 -20.58 -20.37
CA ASN A 391 -16.79 -20.33 -21.57
C ASN A 391 -16.75 -18.81 -21.84
N PRO A 392 -15.60 -18.12 -21.69
CA PRO A 392 -15.51 -16.68 -21.92
C PRO A 392 -15.68 -16.29 -23.40
N TYR A 393 -15.72 -17.28 -24.30
CA TYR A 393 -15.90 -17.11 -25.74
C TYR A 393 -17.16 -17.85 -26.22
N SER A 394 -18.21 -17.91 -25.40
CA SER A 394 -19.48 -18.55 -25.77
C SER A 394 -20.13 -17.93 -27.01
N ASP A 395 -19.82 -16.67 -27.31
CA ASP A 395 -20.23 -15.97 -28.53
C ASP A 395 -19.41 -16.35 -29.78
N MET A 396 -18.31 -17.10 -29.60
CA MET A 396 -17.41 -17.55 -30.67
C MET A 396 -17.35 -19.07 -30.84
N SER A 397 -18.02 -19.85 -29.99
CA SER A 397 -17.91 -21.33 -29.93
C SER A 397 -19.14 -22.06 -30.46
#